data_AF-A0A3M7SZL2-F1
#
_entry.id   AF-A0A3M7SZL2-F1
#
_cell.length_a   1.000
_cell.length_b   1.000
_cell.length_c   1.000
_cell.angle_alpha   90.00
_cell.angle_beta   90.00
_cell.angle_gamma   90.00
#
_symmetry.space_group_name_H-M   'P 1'
#
loop_
_entity.id
_entity.type
_entity.pdbx_description
1 polymer ?
#
loop_
_entity_poly.entity_id
_entity_poly.type
_entity_poly.pdbx_seq_one_letter_code
_entity_poly.pdbx_strand_id
1 'polypeptide(L)'
;MPCKIEKKTQIELNLAKCLNTSVYEPVPIDSQFIYSLGSPILQTVVCYGSKLHLKCPSLNHKLHIHSAYFGIQKNTKNYCWSNPNGLVCYRNLTYHYIRNLCQNKFSCDLIVTDTYFGNPCPIQNLYHNQLLIQYQCFDDQSINLIKKCDTNTSTSDICPPLNNSNHYQQQWCEPSKAIIKCPKGTLIKIICAYYGIDNKHKCTHSEYKGCPTKCYAENTISTIQNMCNQRSICFLEGENSFELGSGLTNACQGFQNILLIQWECVSNEQTTLQPHTTLTTLPTCSTRPFINASCDSTHSPYVPQPLTNSTLTHFSYPIYQQIVCQGSTLVLVCPSDLVIHIYSAYFGIQEPTRSTFCTNSEVKEMPAMMYSIESFNTVFLNCQSKNFCQLKASVNSLGGADLNREIGKQLVVQYQCVDPYVLENQISKCGLDLEVDEICPKIESYGQVAHEDVWCDEDQLNITCELGKKIEILCAFYGIHPSISKCDIANLPFRPVCYFNSSFSKLKDLCDSKEVCSVDVINSALLNHDPCNGLKKAIFVQWKCY
;
A
#
# COMPACT_ATOMS: atom_id res chain seq x y z
N MET A 1 43.05 -45.59 18.27
CA MET A 1 41.93 -46.31 17.61
C MET A 1 41.43 -45.45 16.45
N PRO A 2 41.47 -45.91 15.19
CA PRO A 2 40.93 -45.16 14.08
C PRO A 2 39.41 -45.35 14.03
N CYS A 3 38.66 -44.27 13.84
CA CYS A 3 37.22 -44.35 13.55
C CYS A 3 37.02 -45.11 12.24
N LYS A 4 36.33 -46.25 12.32
CA LYS A 4 35.83 -46.99 11.16
C LYS A 4 34.83 -46.11 10.41
N ILE A 5 35.13 -45.85 9.14
CA ILE A 5 34.15 -45.36 8.18
C ILE A 5 33.26 -46.56 7.83
N GLU A 6 32.04 -46.58 8.32
CA GLU A 6 31.01 -47.48 7.81
C GLU A 6 30.70 -47.10 6.35
N LYS A 7 31.02 -48.01 5.44
CA LYS A 7 30.44 -48.04 4.09
C LYS A 7 28.92 -48.16 4.23
N LYS A 8 28.18 -47.05 4.12
CA LYS A 8 26.75 -47.12 3.85
C LYS A 8 26.52 -47.47 2.39
N THR A 9 26.09 -48.71 2.24
CA THR A 9 25.31 -49.35 1.18
C THR A 9 24.41 -48.39 0.39
N GLN A 10 24.32 -48.68 -0.91
CA GLN A 10 23.40 -48.18 -1.94
C GLN A 10 22.28 -47.28 -1.41
N ILE A 11 22.37 -45.98 -1.73
CA ILE A 11 21.27 -45.03 -1.60
C ILE A 11 20.22 -45.43 -2.65
N GLU A 12 19.15 -46.09 -2.22
CA GLU A 12 17.91 -46.11 -3.01
C GLU A 12 17.48 -44.65 -3.25
N LEU A 13 17.48 -44.26 -4.53
CA LEU A 13 17.11 -42.92 -4.95
C LEU A 13 15.61 -42.74 -4.76
N ASN A 14 15.22 -41.94 -3.77
CA ASN A 14 13.86 -41.48 -3.65
C ASN A 14 13.71 -40.23 -4.51
N LEU A 15 12.96 -40.28 -5.63
CA LEU A 15 12.66 -39.11 -6.47
C LEU A 15 12.02 -37.95 -5.68
N ALA A 16 11.46 -38.24 -4.50
CA ALA A 16 11.00 -37.26 -3.52
C ALA A 16 12.11 -36.35 -2.94
N LYS A 17 13.40 -36.60 -3.23
CA LYS A 17 14.54 -35.77 -2.83
C LYS A 17 15.05 -34.83 -3.93
N CYS A 18 14.50 -34.88 -5.15
CA CYS A 18 14.83 -33.89 -6.18
C CYS A 18 14.28 -32.52 -5.74
N LEU A 19 15.06 -31.44 -5.89
CA LEU A 19 14.57 -30.10 -5.59
C LEU A 19 13.54 -29.68 -6.66
N ASN A 20 12.32 -29.35 -6.23
CA ASN A 20 11.26 -28.91 -7.13
C ASN A 20 11.16 -27.38 -7.11
N THR A 21 12.22 -26.72 -7.58
CA THR A 21 12.28 -25.25 -7.65
C THR A 21 12.60 -24.82 -9.07
N SER A 22 12.02 -23.71 -9.51
CA SER A 22 12.31 -23.13 -10.82
C SER A 22 13.82 -22.89 -10.99
N VAL A 23 14.41 -23.42 -12.06
CA VAL A 23 15.82 -23.22 -12.41
C VAL A 23 16.13 -21.76 -12.76
N TYR A 24 15.08 -20.98 -13.03
CA TYR A 24 15.17 -19.56 -13.35
C TYR A 24 14.80 -18.67 -12.17
N GLU A 25 13.97 -19.12 -11.22
CA GLU A 25 13.54 -18.36 -10.03
C GLU A 25 13.96 -19.08 -8.73
N PRO A 26 15.26 -19.11 -8.41
CA PRO A 26 15.75 -19.87 -7.26
C PRO A 26 15.34 -19.26 -5.93
N VAL A 27 15.08 -20.14 -4.96
CA VAL A 27 14.85 -19.78 -3.55
C VAL A 27 16.20 -19.45 -2.90
N PRO A 28 16.33 -18.35 -2.13
CA PRO A 28 17.61 -17.93 -1.58
C PRO A 28 18.00 -18.82 -0.40
N ILE A 29 19.28 -19.19 -0.32
CA ILE A 29 19.83 -20.02 0.76
C ILE A 29 20.31 -19.09 1.87
N ASP A 30 19.46 -18.82 2.88
CA ASP A 30 19.71 -17.73 3.85
C ASP A 30 20.42 -18.14 5.15
N SER A 31 20.55 -19.44 5.48
CA SER A 31 21.48 -19.93 6.55
C SER A 31 21.42 -21.43 6.87
N GLN A 32 20.72 -22.26 6.10
CA GLN A 32 20.81 -23.72 6.23
C GLN A 32 21.14 -24.31 4.87
N PHE A 33 22.23 -25.06 4.75
CA PHE A 33 22.57 -25.77 3.53
C PHE A 33 21.36 -26.59 3.08
N ILE A 34 20.78 -26.27 1.93
CA ILE A 34 19.76 -27.13 1.32
C ILE A 34 20.51 -28.33 0.76
N TYR A 35 20.33 -29.50 1.37
CA TYR A 35 20.91 -30.74 0.87
C TYR A 35 19.95 -31.34 -0.16
N SER A 36 20.44 -31.53 -1.39
CA SER A 36 19.75 -32.30 -2.41
C SER A 36 20.63 -33.50 -2.76
N LEU A 37 20.04 -34.70 -2.77
CA LEU A 37 20.74 -35.96 -3.03
C LEU A 37 21.99 -36.18 -2.14
N GLY A 38 21.99 -35.64 -0.90
CA GLY A 38 23.07 -35.81 0.07
C GLY A 38 24.25 -34.84 -0.07
N SER A 39 24.22 -33.93 -1.06
CA SER A 39 25.23 -32.88 -1.25
C SER A 39 24.65 -31.48 -1.00
N PRO A 40 25.41 -30.55 -0.40
CA PRO A 40 24.93 -29.18 -0.16
C PRO A 40 24.82 -28.41 -1.48
N ILE A 41 23.74 -27.65 -1.63
CA ILE A 41 23.62 -26.62 -2.67
C ILE A 41 24.41 -25.39 -2.25
N LEU A 42 25.33 -24.98 -3.11
CA LEU A 42 26.15 -23.78 -2.97
C LEU A 42 25.54 -22.64 -3.78
N GLN A 43 25.57 -21.42 -3.24
CA GLN A 43 25.11 -20.21 -3.92
C GLN A 43 26.29 -19.26 -4.12
N THR A 44 26.38 -18.66 -5.30
CA THR A 44 27.37 -17.64 -5.62
C THR A 44 26.69 -16.48 -6.33
N VAL A 45 27.04 -15.27 -5.90
CA VAL A 45 26.54 -14.02 -6.48
C VAL A 45 27.72 -13.23 -7.01
N VAL A 46 27.63 -12.82 -8.27
CA VAL A 46 28.68 -12.06 -8.96
C VAL A 46 28.05 -10.85 -9.61
N CYS A 47 28.58 -9.67 -9.27
CA CYS A 47 28.11 -8.42 -9.86
C CYS A 47 28.63 -8.23 -11.27
N TYR A 48 27.89 -7.46 -12.06
CA TYR A 48 28.32 -7.01 -13.38
C TYR A 48 29.76 -6.49 -13.39
N GLY A 49 30.51 -6.83 -14.44
CA GLY A 49 31.92 -6.47 -14.62
C GLY A 49 32.90 -7.33 -13.82
N SER A 50 32.43 -8.16 -12.89
CA SER A 50 33.27 -9.01 -12.05
C SER A 50 33.50 -10.39 -12.67
N LYS A 51 34.55 -11.08 -12.20
CA LYS A 51 34.87 -12.45 -12.64
C LYS A 51 34.17 -13.48 -11.75
N LEU A 52 33.40 -14.36 -12.36
CA LEU A 52 32.90 -15.57 -11.73
C LEU A 52 34.01 -16.61 -11.64
N HIS A 53 34.14 -17.24 -10.47
CA HIS A 53 34.98 -18.42 -10.25
C HIS A 53 34.19 -19.49 -9.50
N LEU A 54 33.81 -20.57 -10.20
CA LEU A 54 33.19 -21.75 -9.61
C LEU A 54 34.23 -22.87 -9.52
N LYS A 55 34.34 -23.53 -8.37
CA LYS A 55 35.24 -24.66 -8.18
C LYS A 55 34.72 -25.61 -7.12
N CYS A 56 34.81 -26.92 -7.36
CA CYS A 56 34.46 -27.91 -6.35
C CYS A 56 35.57 -28.10 -5.30
N PRO A 57 35.23 -28.29 -4.01
CA PRO A 57 36.22 -28.48 -2.94
C PRO A 57 37.06 -29.75 -3.12
N SER A 58 36.48 -30.79 -3.70
CA SER A 58 37.11 -32.09 -3.93
C SER A 58 37.55 -32.24 -5.39
N LEU A 59 38.78 -32.73 -5.60
CA LEU A 59 39.40 -32.86 -6.92
C LEU A 59 38.65 -33.78 -7.90
N ASN A 60 37.84 -34.71 -7.40
CA ASN A 60 37.08 -35.66 -8.21
C ASN A 60 35.59 -35.28 -8.37
N HIS A 61 35.19 -34.10 -7.91
CA HIS A 61 33.81 -33.64 -8.03
C HIS A 61 33.68 -32.61 -9.16
N LYS A 62 32.63 -32.75 -9.96
CA LYS A 62 32.29 -31.88 -11.07
C LYS A 62 31.08 -31.00 -10.70
N LEU A 63 31.05 -29.82 -11.30
CA LEU A 63 29.98 -28.83 -11.15
C LEU A 63 28.69 -29.34 -11.79
N HIS A 64 27.61 -29.26 -11.03
CA HIS A 64 26.24 -29.38 -11.53
C HIS A 64 25.50 -28.08 -11.26
N ILE A 65 25.07 -27.42 -12.33
CA ILE A 65 24.37 -26.14 -12.25
C ILE A 65 22.89 -26.43 -12.02
N HIS A 66 22.42 -26.01 -10.85
CA HIS A 66 21.06 -26.23 -10.40
C HIS A 66 20.13 -25.11 -10.87
N SER A 67 20.55 -23.86 -10.71
CA SER A 67 19.79 -22.68 -11.15
C SER A 67 20.75 -21.54 -11.48
N ALA A 68 20.37 -20.69 -12.43
CA ALA A 68 21.08 -19.43 -12.65
C ALA A 68 20.19 -18.38 -13.30
N TYR A 69 20.30 -17.15 -12.86
CA TYR A 69 19.71 -15.99 -13.53
C TYR A 69 20.70 -14.83 -13.58
N PHE A 70 20.50 -13.96 -14.57
CA PHE A 70 21.23 -12.70 -14.70
C PHE A 70 20.22 -11.57 -14.78
N GLY A 71 20.33 -10.60 -13.87
CA GLY A 71 19.39 -9.50 -13.71
C GLY A 71 18.98 -9.29 -12.25
N ILE A 72 17.71 -8.96 -12.02
CA ILE A 72 17.11 -8.65 -10.71
C ILE A 72 15.88 -9.56 -10.52
N GLN A 73 15.79 -10.21 -9.35
CA GLN A 73 14.67 -11.09 -8.99
C GLN A 73 14.12 -10.83 -7.59
N LYS A 74 12.83 -11.10 -7.43
CA LYS A 74 12.08 -10.96 -6.17
C LYS A 74 12.53 -11.95 -5.10
N ASN A 75 12.70 -13.21 -5.49
CA ASN A 75 12.97 -14.30 -4.56
C ASN A 75 14.42 -14.32 -4.07
N THR A 76 15.25 -13.37 -4.45
CA THR A 76 16.65 -13.36 -4.05
C THR A 76 17.05 -11.96 -3.66
N LYS A 77 17.84 -11.84 -2.59
CA LYS A 77 18.38 -10.55 -2.19
C LYS A 77 19.20 -9.94 -3.32
N ASN A 78 19.04 -8.64 -3.55
CA ASN A 78 19.88 -7.91 -4.48
C ASN A 78 21.15 -7.48 -3.73
N TYR A 79 22.27 -8.12 -4.05
CA TYR A 79 23.55 -7.90 -3.39
C TYR A 79 24.38 -6.82 -4.09
N CYS A 80 24.19 -6.68 -5.41
CA CYS A 80 24.95 -5.75 -6.24
C CYS A 80 24.33 -4.35 -6.32
N TRP A 81 23.06 -4.20 -5.90
CA TRP A 81 22.35 -2.92 -5.82
C TRP A 81 21.09 -3.01 -4.93
N SER A 82 20.71 -1.90 -4.30
CA SER A 82 19.37 -1.66 -3.74
C SER A 82 18.33 -1.47 -4.86
N ASN A 83 17.20 -2.16 -4.78
CA ASN A 83 16.10 -2.05 -5.75
C ASN A 83 14.98 -1.15 -5.20
N PRO A 84 15.04 0.18 -5.39
CA PRO A 84 14.08 1.12 -4.79
C PRO A 84 12.67 1.05 -5.38
N ASN A 85 12.51 0.45 -6.58
CA ASN A 85 11.26 0.53 -7.35
C ASN A 85 10.57 -0.83 -7.55
N GLY A 86 11.04 -1.90 -6.89
CA GLY A 86 10.44 -3.24 -7.04
C GLY A 86 10.53 -3.83 -8.45
N LEU A 87 11.52 -3.40 -9.25
CA LEU A 87 11.69 -3.87 -10.63
C LEU A 87 12.12 -5.35 -10.66
N VAL A 88 11.44 -6.18 -11.45
CA VAL A 88 11.84 -7.57 -11.73
C VAL A 88 12.17 -7.71 -13.21
N CYS A 89 13.38 -8.18 -13.48
CA CYS A 89 13.94 -8.14 -14.81
C CYS A 89 15.09 -9.14 -14.93
N TYR A 90 14.91 -10.23 -15.68
CA TYR A 90 15.93 -11.26 -15.83
C TYR A 90 15.80 -12.03 -17.15
N ARG A 91 16.87 -12.72 -17.53
CA ARG A 91 16.90 -13.55 -18.73
C ARG A 91 16.86 -15.05 -18.38
N ASN A 92 15.86 -15.77 -18.87
CA ASN A 92 15.73 -17.22 -18.65
C ASN A 92 16.82 -18.03 -19.36
N LEU A 93 17.42 -17.51 -20.44
CA LEU A 93 18.50 -18.17 -21.17
C LEU A 93 19.81 -18.25 -20.37
N THR A 94 19.94 -17.48 -19.28
CA THR A 94 21.14 -17.48 -18.45
C THR A 94 21.46 -18.86 -17.88
N TYR A 95 20.46 -19.60 -17.39
CA TYR A 95 20.64 -20.96 -16.91
C TYR A 95 21.23 -21.88 -17.98
N HIS A 96 20.65 -21.88 -19.18
CA HIS A 96 21.15 -22.71 -20.28
C HIS A 96 22.58 -22.33 -20.68
N TYR A 97 22.88 -21.04 -20.72
CA TYR A 97 24.20 -20.55 -21.05
C TYR A 97 25.26 -20.98 -20.00
N ILE A 98 24.99 -20.74 -18.72
CA ILE A 98 25.87 -21.15 -17.61
C ILE A 98 26.01 -22.67 -17.54
N ARG A 99 24.91 -23.41 -17.72
CA ARG A 99 24.95 -24.88 -17.76
C ARG A 99 25.81 -25.37 -18.91
N ASN A 100 25.64 -24.85 -20.12
CA ASN A 100 26.47 -25.23 -21.27
C ASN A 100 27.96 -24.94 -21.05
N LEU A 101 28.28 -23.84 -20.35
CA LEU A 101 29.66 -23.46 -20.08
C LEU A 101 30.30 -24.20 -18.90
N CYS A 102 29.56 -24.43 -17.81
CA CYS A 102 30.11 -24.85 -16.52
C CYS A 102 29.75 -26.28 -16.11
N GLN A 103 28.69 -26.87 -16.69
CA GLN A 103 28.24 -28.21 -16.32
C GLN A 103 29.33 -29.27 -16.57
N ASN A 104 29.46 -30.21 -15.63
CA ASN A 104 30.40 -31.34 -15.69
C ASN A 104 31.89 -30.93 -15.74
N LYS A 105 32.24 -29.69 -15.39
CA LYS A 105 33.63 -29.23 -15.25
C LYS A 105 34.07 -29.21 -13.79
N PHE A 106 35.37 -29.30 -13.53
CA PHE A 106 35.94 -29.17 -12.18
C PHE A 106 36.00 -27.72 -11.69
N SER A 107 36.13 -26.78 -12.62
CA SER A 107 36.06 -25.35 -12.38
C SER A 107 35.46 -24.61 -13.58
N CYS A 108 34.89 -23.44 -13.34
CA CYS A 108 34.34 -22.58 -14.38
C CYS A 108 34.64 -21.10 -14.08
N ASP A 109 35.20 -20.41 -15.06
CA ASP A 109 35.57 -19.00 -14.99
C ASP A 109 34.92 -18.25 -16.15
N LEU A 110 34.27 -17.12 -15.87
CA LEU A 110 33.80 -16.18 -16.90
C LEU A 110 33.69 -14.77 -16.34
N ILE A 111 33.74 -13.77 -17.21
CA ILE A 111 33.52 -12.37 -16.83
C ILE A 111 32.04 -12.06 -17.06
N VAL A 112 31.38 -11.48 -16.05
CA VAL A 112 29.95 -11.21 -16.08
C VAL A 112 29.71 -9.88 -16.79
N THR A 113 29.40 -9.92 -18.08
CA THR A 113 29.18 -8.72 -18.92
C THR A 113 27.99 -8.90 -19.85
N ASP A 114 27.47 -7.78 -20.37
CA ASP A 114 26.34 -7.76 -21.32
C ASP A 114 26.66 -8.47 -22.64
N THR A 115 27.94 -8.63 -22.97
CA THR A 115 28.40 -9.37 -24.15
C THR A 115 27.95 -10.83 -24.14
N TYR A 116 27.82 -11.44 -22.96
CA TYR A 116 27.47 -12.85 -22.82
C TYR A 116 25.98 -13.05 -22.52
N PHE A 117 25.39 -12.15 -21.73
CA PHE A 117 24.03 -12.32 -21.21
C PHE A 117 23.01 -11.33 -21.80
N GLY A 118 23.45 -10.34 -22.58
CA GLY A 118 22.65 -9.16 -22.93
C GLY A 118 22.44 -8.25 -21.71
N ASN A 119 21.86 -7.07 -21.92
CA ASN A 119 21.42 -6.24 -20.81
C ASN A 119 19.92 -6.47 -20.56
N PRO A 120 19.52 -7.27 -19.56
CA PRO A 120 18.11 -7.50 -19.29
C PRO A 120 17.39 -6.22 -18.87
N CYS A 121 18.08 -5.24 -18.27
CA CYS A 121 17.49 -4.05 -17.64
C CYS A 121 18.12 -2.73 -18.20
N PRO A 122 17.69 -2.26 -19.39
CA PRO A 122 18.47 -1.30 -20.19
C PRO A 122 18.42 0.17 -19.75
N ILE A 123 17.46 0.63 -18.94
CA ILE A 123 17.14 2.07 -18.85
C ILE A 123 17.97 2.83 -17.79
N GLN A 124 18.78 2.14 -16.98
CA GLN A 124 19.47 2.80 -15.85
C GLN A 124 20.96 3.07 -16.04
N ASN A 125 21.53 2.76 -17.22
CA ASN A 125 22.93 3.06 -17.56
C ASN A 125 24.01 2.60 -16.55
N LEU A 126 23.76 1.65 -15.64
CA LEU A 126 24.78 1.23 -14.67
C LEU A 126 24.72 -0.27 -14.34
N TYR A 127 25.84 -0.95 -14.61
CA TYR A 127 26.62 -1.94 -13.83
C TYR A 127 26.00 -2.70 -12.62
N HIS A 128 24.69 -2.90 -12.56
CA HIS A 128 24.03 -3.38 -11.34
C HIS A 128 23.30 -4.71 -11.48
N ASN A 129 23.32 -5.31 -12.68
CA ASN A 129 22.87 -6.68 -12.87
C ASN A 129 23.72 -7.63 -12.02
N GLN A 130 23.09 -8.61 -11.37
CA GLN A 130 23.79 -9.68 -10.67
C GLN A 130 23.58 -11.01 -11.39
N LEU A 131 24.65 -11.80 -11.44
CA LEU A 131 24.60 -13.21 -11.79
C LEU A 131 24.52 -14.00 -10.49
N LEU A 132 23.40 -14.66 -10.25
CA LEU A 132 23.24 -15.60 -9.15
C LEU A 132 23.24 -17.02 -9.73
N ILE A 133 24.08 -17.89 -9.16
CA ILE A 133 24.18 -19.29 -9.55
C ILE A 133 24.05 -20.14 -8.30
N GLN A 134 23.16 -21.14 -8.36
CA GLN A 134 23.18 -22.24 -7.41
C GLN A 134 23.70 -23.49 -8.09
N TYR A 135 24.62 -24.18 -7.42
CA TYR A 135 25.29 -25.34 -7.98
C TYR A 135 25.61 -26.35 -6.89
N GLN A 136 25.92 -27.56 -7.32
CA GLN A 136 26.35 -28.66 -6.48
C GLN A 136 27.60 -29.30 -7.06
N CYS A 137 28.28 -30.07 -6.23
CA CYS A 137 29.47 -30.82 -6.59
C CYS A 137 29.20 -32.30 -6.44
N PHE A 138 29.45 -33.07 -7.50
CA PHE A 138 29.16 -34.50 -7.55
C PHE A 138 30.29 -35.29 -8.21
N ASP A 139 30.49 -36.53 -7.76
CA ASP A 139 31.37 -37.47 -8.44
C ASP A 139 30.70 -38.08 -9.69
N ASP A 140 31.51 -38.78 -10.51
CA ASP A 140 31.05 -39.37 -11.76
C ASP A 140 29.94 -40.44 -11.59
N GLN A 141 29.85 -41.07 -10.41
CA GLN A 141 28.81 -42.04 -10.09
C GLN A 141 27.46 -41.37 -9.83
N SER A 142 27.46 -40.18 -9.22
CA SER A 142 26.26 -39.43 -8.84
C SER A 142 25.66 -38.62 -10.00
N ILE A 143 26.47 -38.22 -11.00
CA ILE A 143 26.02 -37.44 -12.17
C ILE A 143 24.94 -38.15 -13.00
N ASN A 144 25.01 -39.48 -13.14
CA ASN A 144 24.01 -40.24 -13.89
C ASN A 144 22.66 -40.34 -13.17
N LEU A 145 22.63 -40.12 -11.85
CA LEU A 145 21.42 -40.14 -11.03
C LEU A 145 20.68 -38.79 -11.09
N ILE A 146 21.42 -37.68 -11.20
CA ILE A 146 20.89 -36.31 -11.30
C ILE A 146 20.24 -36.03 -12.65
N LYS A 147 20.76 -36.62 -13.73
CA LYS A 147 20.15 -36.51 -15.08
C LYS A 147 18.69 -36.95 -15.13
N LYS A 148 18.22 -37.77 -14.17
CA LYS A 148 16.81 -38.17 -14.02
C LYS A 148 15.96 -37.13 -13.27
N CYS A 149 16.55 -36.25 -12.45
CA CYS A 149 15.86 -35.13 -11.80
C CYS A 149 15.70 -33.91 -12.74
N ASP A 150 16.61 -33.73 -13.70
CA ASP A 150 16.64 -32.58 -14.64
C ASP A 150 15.49 -32.55 -15.68
N THR A 151 14.46 -33.39 -15.55
CA THR A 151 13.41 -33.56 -16.58
C THR A 151 12.27 -32.54 -16.51
N ASN A 152 12.23 -31.67 -15.50
CA ASN A 152 11.18 -30.65 -15.36
C ASN A 152 11.78 -29.24 -15.33
N THR A 153 12.11 -28.68 -16.50
CA THR A 153 12.28 -27.22 -16.64
C THR A 153 10.90 -26.58 -16.69
N SER A 154 10.23 -26.42 -15.54
CA SER A 154 8.97 -25.68 -15.51
C SER A 154 9.25 -24.17 -15.56
N THR A 155 8.82 -23.51 -16.63
CA THR A 155 8.69 -22.05 -16.63
C THR A 155 7.46 -21.69 -15.80
N SER A 156 7.63 -20.97 -14.69
CA SER A 156 6.51 -20.41 -13.92
C SER A 156 5.88 -19.28 -14.74
N ASP A 157 4.63 -19.48 -15.17
CA ASP A 157 3.84 -18.45 -15.83
C ASP A 157 3.48 -17.34 -14.84
N ILE A 158 3.45 -16.09 -15.31
CA ILE A 158 3.08 -14.94 -14.46
C ILE A 158 1.65 -15.09 -13.95
N CYS A 159 0.78 -15.54 -14.84
CA CYS A 159 -0.60 -15.86 -14.54
C CYS A 159 -0.84 -17.37 -14.63
N PRO A 160 -1.68 -17.94 -13.76
CA PRO A 160 -2.01 -19.36 -13.80
C PRO A 160 -2.76 -19.72 -15.11
N PRO A 161 -2.68 -20.97 -15.57
CA PRO A 161 -3.49 -21.44 -16.69
C PRO A 161 -4.99 -21.39 -16.35
N LEU A 162 -5.81 -21.01 -17.32
CA LEU A 162 -7.27 -20.97 -17.17
C LEU A 162 -7.82 -22.40 -17.18
N ASN A 163 -8.35 -22.84 -16.03
CA ASN A 163 -8.89 -24.20 -15.88
C ASN A 163 -10.43 -24.26 -15.94
N ASN A 164 -11.13 -23.12 -16.02
CA ASN A 164 -12.60 -23.03 -15.87
C ASN A 164 -13.28 -22.13 -16.93
N SER A 165 -14.54 -22.44 -17.25
CA SER A 165 -15.37 -21.74 -18.25
C SER A 165 -15.86 -20.34 -17.86
N ASN A 166 -15.77 -19.97 -16.57
CA ASN A 166 -16.20 -18.65 -16.06
C ASN A 166 -15.04 -17.64 -15.91
N HIS A 167 -13.84 -18.04 -16.36
CA HIS A 167 -12.66 -17.19 -16.33
C HIS A 167 -12.43 -16.58 -17.71
N TYR A 168 -12.26 -15.28 -17.73
CA TYR A 168 -11.98 -14.49 -18.91
C TYR A 168 -10.51 -14.08 -18.88
N GLN A 169 -9.89 -14.04 -20.05
CA GLN A 169 -8.55 -13.53 -20.22
C GLN A 169 -8.51 -12.68 -21.47
N GLN A 170 -7.86 -11.53 -21.38
CA GLN A 170 -7.62 -10.69 -22.53
C GLN A 170 -6.27 -9.99 -22.40
N GLN A 171 -5.63 -9.81 -23.55
CA GLN A 171 -4.36 -9.11 -23.68
C GLN A 171 -4.54 -7.84 -24.51
N TRP A 172 -3.78 -6.81 -24.15
CA TRP A 172 -3.72 -5.52 -24.83
C TRP A 172 -2.26 -5.12 -25.03
N CYS A 173 -1.96 -4.57 -26.20
CA CYS A 173 -0.63 -4.09 -26.56
C CYS A 173 -0.58 -2.57 -26.45
N GLU A 174 0.43 -2.00 -25.83
CA GLU A 174 0.58 -0.54 -25.77
C GLU A 174 0.91 0.06 -27.16
N PRO A 175 0.32 1.19 -27.59
CA PRO A 175 -0.81 1.90 -26.98
C PRO A 175 -2.15 1.26 -27.39
N SER A 176 -3.01 0.93 -26.43
CA SER A 176 -4.39 0.49 -26.69
C SER A 176 -5.33 0.81 -25.54
N LYS A 177 -6.64 0.82 -25.82
CA LYS A 177 -7.68 1.01 -24.80
C LYS A 177 -8.10 -0.36 -24.26
N ALA A 178 -7.93 -0.56 -22.96
CA ALA A 178 -8.32 -1.81 -22.31
C ALA A 178 -9.69 -1.66 -21.65
N ILE A 179 -10.60 -2.58 -21.97
CA ILE A 179 -11.97 -2.58 -21.44
C ILE A 179 -12.31 -4.01 -21.08
N ILE A 180 -12.66 -4.24 -19.81
CA ILE A 180 -13.19 -5.53 -19.35
C ILE A 180 -14.62 -5.37 -18.85
N LYS A 181 -15.45 -6.37 -19.13
CA LYS A 181 -16.88 -6.36 -18.81
C LYS A 181 -17.34 -7.72 -18.34
N CYS A 182 -18.29 -7.71 -17.42
CA CYS A 182 -19.01 -8.88 -16.95
C CYS A 182 -20.49 -8.81 -17.37
N PRO A 183 -21.16 -9.97 -17.55
CA PRO A 183 -22.60 -10.03 -17.79
C PRO A 183 -23.42 -9.31 -16.69
N LYS A 184 -24.64 -8.87 -17.03
CA LYS A 184 -25.55 -8.20 -16.08
C LYS A 184 -25.75 -9.05 -14.82
N GLY A 185 -25.66 -8.43 -13.64
CA GLY A 185 -25.82 -9.10 -12.35
C GLY A 185 -24.55 -9.79 -11.82
N THR A 186 -23.41 -9.64 -12.51
CA THR A 186 -22.13 -10.19 -12.09
C THR A 186 -21.05 -9.11 -12.00
N LEU A 187 -20.08 -9.30 -11.11
CA LEU A 187 -19.01 -8.37 -10.80
C LEU A 187 -17.65 -8.95 -11.19
N ILE A 188 -16.75 -8.09 -11.64
CA ILE A 188 -15.37 -8.42 -11.99
C ILE A 188 -14.62 -8.77 -10.70
N LYS A 189 -13.95 -9.91 -10.72
CA LYS A 189 -12.91 -10.29 -9.76
C LYS A 189 -11.65 -10.63 -10.53
N ILE A 190 -10.64 -9.78 -10.40
CA ILE A 190 -9.33 -9.94 -11.04
C ILE A 190 -8.58 -11.08 -10.33
N ILE A 191 -8.23 -12.10 -11.10
CA ILE A 191 -7.50 -13.29 -10.66
C ILE A 191 -6.00 -13.06 -10.85
N CYS A 192 -5.63 -12.49 -11.99
CA CYS A 192 -4.26 -12.13 -12.31
C CYS A 192 -4.25 -10.90 -13.20
N ALA A 193 -3.27 -10.03 -13.02
CA ALA A 193 -2.96 -9.02 -14.01
C ALA A 193 -1.44 -8.82 -14.07
N TYR A 194 -0.91 -8.71 -15.29
CA TYR A 194 0.49 -8.39 -15.53
C TYR A 194 0.61 -7.33 -16.62
N TYR A 195 1.54 -6.39 -16.40
CA TYR A 195 1.87 -5.34 -17.34
C TYR A 195 3.37 -5.37 -17.60
N GLY A 196 3.77 -5.74 -18.81
CA GLY A 196 5.17 -5.93 -19.20
C GLY A 196 5.38 -6.84 -20.40
N ILE A 197 6.45 -7.64 -20.39
CA ILE A 197 6.83 -8.57 -21.45
C ILE A 197 6.87 -10.01 -20.90
N ASP A 198 6.26 -10.92 -21.65
CA ASP A 198 6.34 -12.37 -21.43
C ASP A 198 6.67 -13.08 -22.74
N ASN A 199 7.45 -14.16 -22.71
CA ASN A 199 7.87 -14.85 -23.92
C ASN A 199 6.73 -15.60 -24.63
N LYS A 200 5.64 -15.89 -23.90
CA LYS A 200 4.41 -16.54 -24.39
C LYS A 200 3.41 -15.57 -25.03
N HIS A 201 3.49 -14.29 -24.71
CA HIS A 201 2.56 -13.27 -25.19
C HIS A 201 3.33 -12.25 -26.05
N LYS A 202 2.90 -12.06 -27.30
CA LYS A 202 3.59 -11.17 -28.24
C LYS A 202 2.60 -10.26 -28.95
N CYS A 203 3.04 -9.02 -29.17
CA CYS A 203 2.37 -8.08 -30.05
C CYS A 203 2.92 -8.23 -31.47
N THR A 204 2.13 -7.87 -32.48
CA THR A 204 2.39 -8.14 -33.90
C THR A 204 3.64 -7.47 -34.48
N HIS A 205 4.37 -6.65 -33.71
CA HIS A 205 5.55 -5.88 -34.15
C HIS A 205 6.77 -5.95 -33.20
N SER A 206 6.83 -6.89 -32.26
CA SER A 206 7.83 -6.89 -31.17
C SER A 206 9.06 -7.80 -31.42
N GLU A 207 9.80 -7.63 -32.51
CA GLU A 207 11.09 -8.33 -32.72
C GLU A 207 12.28 -7.46 -32.25
N TYR A 208 12.41 -7.30 -30.93
CA TYR A 208 13.52 -6.54 -30.36
C TYR A 208 14.70 -7.45 -30.01
N LYS A 209 15.84 -7.24 -30.68
CA LYS A 209 17.10 -7.93 -30.37
C LYS A 209 17.60 -7.50 -28.98
N GLY A 210 17.67 -8.43 -28.03
CA GLY A 210 18.12 -8.15 -26.65
C GLY A 210 17.00 -7.93 -25.62
N CYS A 211 15.73 -8.10 -26.02
CA CYS A 211 14.57 -8.01 -25.13
C CYS A 211 14.66 -8.99 -23.94
N PRO A 212 14.31 -8.58 -22.71
CA PRO A 212 14.17 -9.53 -21.59
C PRO A 212 13.08 -10.56 -21.92
N THR A 213 13.28 -11.80 -21.46
CA THR A 213 12.29 -12.88 -21.65
C THR A 213 11.10 -12.76 -20.72
N LYS A 214 11.28 -12.07 -19.60
CA LYS A 214 10.24 -11.79 -18.61
C LYS A 214 10.59 -10.48 -17.91
N CYS A 215 9.68 -9.53 -17.94
CA CYS A 215 9.83 -8.25 -17.26
C CYS A 215 8.42 -7.69 -17.02
N TYR A 216 8.11 -7.19 -15.84
CA TYR A 216 6.78 -6.64 -15.53
C TYR A 216 6.80 -5.81 -14.25
N ALA A 217 5.77 -4.97 -14.08
CA ALA A 217 5.57 -4.20 -12.85
C ALA A 217 4.86 -5.04 -11.78
N GLU A 218 5.45 -5.16 -10.58
CA GLU A 218 4.89 -5.98 -9.49
C GLU A 218 3.55 -5.44 -8.95
N ASN A 219 3.34 -4.12 -8.99
CA ASN A 219 2.09 -3.50 -8.56
C ASN A 219 0.95 -3.66 -9.57
N THR A 220 1.15 -4.38 -10.69
CA THR A 220 0.10 -4.49 -11.71
C THR A 220 -1.16 -5.12 -11.15
N ILE A 221 -1.04 -6.25 -10.44
CA ILE A 221 -2.21 -6.96 -9.93
C ILE A 221 -2.99 -6.12 -8.92
N SER A 222 -2.31 -5.44 -7.99
CA SER A 222 -2.97 -4.60 -6.99
C SER A 222 -3.60 -3.36 -7.62
N THR A 223 -2.92 -2.72 -8.57
CA THR A 223 -3.48 -1.56 -9.29
C THR A 223 -4.71 -1.96 -10.10
N ILE A 224 -4.67 -3.05 -10.87
CA ILE A 224 -5.83 -3.50 -11.66
C ILE A 224 -6.95 -4.02 -10.77
N GLN A 225 -6.64 -4.68 -9.65
CA GLN A 225 -7.64 -5.05 -8.63
C GLN A 225 -8.33 -3.81 -8.06
N ASN A 226 -7.57 -2.78 -7.67
CA ASN A 226 -8.11 -1.53 -7.15
C ASN A 226 -8.98 -0.79 -8.18
N MET A 227 -8.60 -0.84 -9.45
CA MET A 227 -9.34 -0.19 -10.53
C MET A 227 -10.61 -0.96 -10.93
N CYS A 228 -10.56 -2.29 -10.96
CA CYS A 228 -11.58 -3.10 -11.65
C CYS A 228 -12.41 -4.04 -10.78
N ASN A 229 -11.94 -4.44 -9.59
CA ASN A 229 -12.73 -5.35 -8.75
C ASN A 229 -14.08 -4.73 -8.35
N GLN A 230 -15.10 -5.58 -8.24
CA GLN A 230 -16.46 -5.21 -7.82
C GLN A 230 -17.20 -4.28 -8.80
N ARG A 231 -16.71 -4.13 -10.03
CA ARG A 231 -17.38 -3.41 -11.10
C ARG A 231 -18.00 -4.38 -12.09
N SER A 232 -19.06 -3.97 -12.80
CA SER A 232 -19.60 -4.73 -13.93
C SER A 232 -18.85 -4.42 -15.24
N ILE A 233 -18.25 -3.24 -15.33
CA ILE A 233 -17.43 -2.78 -16.45
C ILE A 233 -16.26 -1.98 -15.88
N CYS A 234 -15.04 -2.26 -16.34
CA CYS A 234 -13.85 -1.50 -16.00
C CYS A 234 -13.21 -0.95 -17.27
N PHE A 235 -12.97 0.36 -17.28
CA PHE A 235 -12.27 1.08 -18.35
C PHE A 235 -10.85 1.37 -17.87
N LEU A 236 -9.88 0.92 -18.65
CA LEU A 236 -8.46 1.19 -18.49
C LEU A 236 -8.07 2.06 -19.70
N GLU A 237 -8.29 3.36 -19.55
CA GLU A 237 -8.06 4.34 -20.61
C GLU A 237 -6.61 4.82 -20.61
N GLY A 238 -6.02 4.88 -21.81
CA GLY A 238 -4.93 5.80 -22.15
C GLY A 238 -5.49 6.79 -23.19
N GLU A 239 -5.56 8.07 -22.85
CA GLU A 239 -5.95 9.12 -23.80
C GLU A 239 -4.73 9.57 -24.60
N ASN A 240 -4.89 9.66 -25.93
CA ASN A 240 -4.02 10.31 -26.91
C ASN A 240 -2.65 10.79 -26.38
N SER A 241 -1.62 9.95 -26.56
CA SER A 241 -0.21 10.11 -26.13
C SER A 241 0.10 9.99 -24.63
N PHE A 242 -0.87 9.61 -23.81
CA PHE A 242 -0.69 9.31 -22.39
C PHE A 242 -0.89 7.81 -22.12
N GLU A 243 0.10 7.23 -21.43
CA GLU A 243 0.43 5.81 -21.33
C GLU A 243 -0.68 4.94 -20.72
N LEU A 244 -0.69 3.67 -21.13
CA LEU A 244 -1.49 2.62 -20.51
C LEU A 244 -0.94 2.42 -19.08
N GLY A 245 -1.64 2.94 -18.06
CA GLY A 245 -1.22 2.80 -16.66
C GLY A 245 -0.71 4.08 -16.00
N SER A 246 -1.55 5.12 -15.93
CA SER A 246 -1.40 6.16 -14.91
C SER A 246 -1.53 5.53 -13.50
N GLY A 247 -0.40 5.06 -12.95
CA GLY A 247 -0.30 4.26 -11.73
C GLY A 247 0.52 2.96 -11.88
N LEU A 248 0.78 2.52 -13.11
CA LEU A 248 1.68 1.42 -13.46
C LEU A 248 3.00 1.99 -13.97
N THR A 249 3.76 2.66 -13.08
CA THR A 249 5.04 3.25 -13.48
C THR A 249 6.09 2.15 -13.73
N ASN A 250 6.92 2.34 -14.77
CA ASN A 250 8.17 1.60 -14.99
C ASN A 250 8.07 0.12 -15.42
N ALA A 251 7.05 -0.31 -16.18
CA ALA A 251 7.15 -1.60 -16.89
C ALA A 251 8.07 -1.48 -18.12
N CYS A 252 8.98 -2.44 -18.28
CA CYS A 252 9.93 -2.66 -19.40
C CYS A 252 10.13 -1.49 -20.37
N GLN A 253 10.64 -0.35 -19.88
CA GLN A 253 10.70 0.86 -20.67
C GLN A 253 11.62 0.68 -21.90
N GLY A 254 11.21 1.28 -23.02
CA GLY A 254 11.88 1.09 -24.32
C GLY A 254 11.40 -0.14 -25.11
N PHE A 255 10.44 -0.89 -24.59
CA PHE A 255 9.78 -2.00 -25.27
C PHE A 255 8.26 -1.83 -25.24
N GLN A 256 7.56 -2.47 -26.19
CA GLN A 256 6.11 -2.49 -26.22
C GLN A 256 5.56 -3.41 -25.12
N ASN A 257 4.95 -2.83 -24.08
CA ASN A 257 4.36 -3.58 -22.98
C ASN A 257 3.03 -4.23 -23.38
N ILE A 258 2.75 -5.36 -22.75
CA ILE A 258 1.51 -6.11 -22.83
C ILE A 258 0.82 -6.02 -21.48
N LEU A 259 -0.43 -5.60 -21.48
CA LEU A 259 -1.33 -5.79 -20.35
C LEU A 259 -2.09 -7.09 -20.57
N LEU A 260 -1.91 -8.08 -19.71
CA LEU A 260 -2.74 -9.28 -19.64
C LEU A 260 -3.57 -9.21 -18.37
N ILE A 261 -4.88 -9.40 -18.50
CA ILE A 261 -5.78 -9.50 -17.34
C ILE A 261 -6.55 -10.81 -17.44
N GLN A 262 -6.56 -11.55 -16.33
CA GLN A 262 -7.44 -12.67 -16.08
C GLN A 262 -8.45 -12.27 -15.00
N TRP A 263 -9.74 -12.48 -15.25
CA TRP A 263 -10.79 -12.18 -14.30
C TRP A 263 -11.90 -13.22 -14.35
N GLU A 264 -12.64 -13.35 -13.26
CA GLU A 264 -13.90 -14.07 -13.24
C GLU A 264 -15.06 -13.11 -12.98
N CYS A 265 -16.24 -13.49 -13.45
CA CYS A 265 -17.47 -12.77 -13.19
C CYS A 265 -18.25 -13.51 -12.10
N VAL A 266 -18.36 -12.90 -10.92
CA VAL A 266 -19.02 -13.50 -9.75
C VAL A 266 -20.41 -12.90 -9.53
N SER A 267 -21.38 -13.73 -9.14
CA SER A 267 -22.75 -13.27 -8.84
C SER A 267 -22.80 -12.48 -7.54
N ASN A 268 -23.64 -11.45 -7.50
CA ASN A 268 -23.81 -10.52 -6.37
C ASN A 268 -24.23 -11.21 -5.04
N GLU A 269 -24.73 -12.44 -5.10
CA GLU A 269 -25.18 -13.22 -3.93
C GLU A 269 -24.08 -14.10 -3.28
N GLN A 270 -22.89 -14.21 -3.89
CA GLN A 270 -21.79 -15.03 -3.36
C GLN A 270 -20.71 -14.25 -2.60
N THR A 271 -20.89 -12.94 -2.38
CA THR A 271 -20.00 -12.13 -1.52
C THR A 271 -20.28 -12.28 -0.02
N THR A 272 -21.25 -13.11 0.37
CA THR A 272 -21.35 -13.61 1.74
C THR A 272 -20.45 -14.82 1.91
N LEU A 273 -19.47 -14.69 2.81
CA LEU A 273 -18.57 -15.74 3.31
C LEU A 273 -17.32 -16.02 2.46
N GLN A 274 -16.42 -15.04 2.37
CA GLN A 274 -15.05 -15.22 2.87
C GLN A 274 -14.39 -13.85 3.14
N PRO A 275 -13.89 -13.61 4.36
CA PRO A 275 -13.35 -12.33 4.78
C PRO A 275 -12.00 -12.07 4.13
N HIS A 276 -11.79 -10.89 3.54
CA HIS A 276 -10.43 -10.38 3.35
C HIS A 276 -9.88 -10.00 4.72
N THR A 277 -9.17 -10.93 5.34
CA THR A 277 -8.17 -10.65 6.36
C THR A 277 -7.06 -9.86 5.70
N THR A 278 -6.93 -8.57 5.98
CA THR A 278 -5.67 -7.86 5.80
C THR A 278 -4.70 -8.42 6.84
N LEU A 279 -3.84 -9.36 6.45
CA LEU A 279 -2.69 -9.73 7.26
C LEU A 279 -1.59 -8.72 6.97
N THR A 280 -1.42 -7.76 7.87
CA THR A 280 -0.26 -6.88 7.87
C THR A 280 0.95 -7.74 8.25
N THR A 281 1.75 -8.17 7.28
CA THR A 281 3.09 -8.69 7.60
C THR A 281 3.97 -7.49 7.94
N LEU A 282 3.97 -7.14 9.23
CA LEU A 282 4.89 -6.16 9.78
C LEU A 282 6.33 -6.65 9.55
N PRO A 283 7.25 -5.79 9.04
CA PRO A 283 8.67 -6.12 9.09
C PRO A 283 9.08 -6.35 10.54
N THR A 284 9.84 -7.42 10.80
CA THR A 284 10.47 -7.64 12.10
C THR A 284 11.39 -6.45 12.42
N CYS A 285 11.03 -5.65 13.42
CA CYS A 285 11.83 -4.50 13.83
C CYS A 285 13.20 -4.95 14.36
N SER A 286 14.24 -4.30 13.87
CA SER A 286 15.53 -4.20 14.55
C SER A 286 15.90 -2.73 14.59
N THR A 287 15.84 -2.12 15.78
CA THR A 287 16.89 -1.30 16.39
C THR A 287 16.47 -0.95 17.81
N ARG A 288 17.45 -0.96 18.73
CA ARG A 288 17.31 -0.73 20.18
C ARG A 288 16.48 0.52 20.52
N PRO A 289 15.67 0.49 21.59
CA PRO A 289 14.99 1.68 22.09
C PRO A 289 16.02 2.71 22.57
N PHE A 290 15.96 3.93 22.02
CA PHE A 290 16.59 5.08 22.65
C PHE A 290 15.75 5.45 23.87
N ILE A 291 16.29 5.22 25.06
CA ILE A 291 15.74 5.70 26.32
C ILE A 291 16.00 7.21 26.35
N ASN A 292 14.99 8.02 25.98
CA ASN A 292 14.81 9.48 26.14
C ASN A 292 14.08 10.13 24.95
N ALA A 293 13.03 9.50 24.40
CA ALA A 293 12.18 10.19 23.42
C ALA A 293 11.18 11.12 24.14
N SER A 294 10.99 12.33 23.60
CA SER A 294 10.08 13.34 24.13
C SER A 294 8.66 13.11 23.63
N CYS A 295 7.68 13.39 24.49
CA CYS A 295 6.28 13.47 24.09
C CYS A 295 6.11 14.54 23.01
N ASP A 296 5.32 14.22 21.99
CA ASP A 296 4.92 15.17 20.96
C ASP A 296 3.67 15.90 21.45
N SER A 297 3.85 17.12 21.94
CA SER A 297 2.76 17.94 22.46
C SER A 297 1.97 18.65 21.35
N THR A 298 2.25 18.38 20.08
CA THR A 298 1.61 19.05 18.93
C THR A 298 0.68 18.13 18.15
N HIS A 299 0.56 16.86 18.55
CA HIS A 299 -0.23 15.85 17.86
C HIS A 299 -1.58 15.65 18.53
N SER A 300 -2.67 15.87 17.77
CA SER A 300 -4.02 15.55 18.23
C SER A 300 -4.38 14.09 17.91
N PRO A 301 -4.86 13.30 18.89
CA PRO A 301 -5.29 11.91 18.66
C PRO A 301 -6.51 11.81 17.71
N TYR A 302 -7.25 12.91 17.52
CA TYR A 302 -8.44 12.97 16.69
C TYR A 302 -8.16 13.44 15.25
N VAL A 303 -6.97 13.96 14.98
CA VAL A 303 -6.58 14.55 13.68
C VAL A 303 -5.30 13.88 13.19
N PRO A 304 -5.40 12.77 12.43
CA PRO A 304 -4.22 12.10 11.89
C PRO A 304 -3.52 13.00 10.88
N GLN A 305 -2.21 13.10 11.01
CA GLN A 305 -1.35 13.78 10.03
C GLN A 305 -1.09 12.86 8.82
N PRO A 306 -1.01 13.39 7.59
CA PRO A 306 -0.70 12.59 6.42
C PRO A 306 0.72 12.03 6.49
N LEU A 307 0.85 10.72 6.33
CA LEU A 307 2.14 10.03 6.27
C LEU A 307 2.77 10.23 4.87
N THR A 308 3.31 11.42 4.60
CA THR A 308 3.87 11.79 3.28
C THR A 308 5.25 11.18 3.01
N ASN A 309 5.96 10.74 4.05
CA ASN A 309 7.23 10.02 3.99
C ASN A 309 7.16 8.78 4.91
N SER A 310 7.61 7.62 4.44
CA SER A 310 7.56 6.32 5.15
C SER A 310 8.48 6.20 6.38
N THR A 311 8.82 7.32 7.03
CA THR A 311 9.81 7.43 8.12
C THR A 311 9.26 8.07 9.38
N LEU A 312 7.95 8.34 9.46
CA LEU A 312 7.34 8.87 10.67
C LEU A 312 7.41 7.83 11.80
N THR A 313 8.15 8.18 12.85
CA THR A 313 8.32 7.37 14.05
C THR A 313 7.97 8.18 15.27
N HIS A 314 7.35 7.54 16.25
CA HIS A 314 7.11 8.11 17.58
C HIS A 314 7.68 7.12 18.61
N PHE A 315 8.49 7.62 19.56
CA PHE A 315 9.31 6.77 20.43
C PHE A 315 10.19 5.73 19.68
N SER A 316 10.66 6.07 18.47
CA SER A 316 11.42 5.19 17.57
C SER A 316 10.65 3.99 16.99
N TYR A 317 9.32 3.93 17.18
CA TYR A 317 8.47 2.94 16.54
C TYR A 317 7.81 3.53 15.29
N PRO A 318 7.75 2.79 14.17
CA PRO A 318 7.07 3.26 12.96
C PRO A 318 5.56 3.39 13.18
N ILE A 319 4.98 4.43 12.59
CA ILE A 319 3.53 4.65 12.57
C ILE A 319 2.96 4.02 11.29
N TYR A 320 2.00 3.11 11.46
CA TYR A 320 1.27 2.46 10.38
C TYR A 320 -0.12 3.06 10.24
N GLN A 321 -0.62 3.22 9.01
CA GLN A 321 -1.99 3.69 8.75
C GLN A 321 -2.82 2.59 8.09
N GLN A 322 -4.03 2.36 8.62
CA GLN A 322 -5.02 1.47 8.04
C GLN A 322 -6.33 2.22 7.82
N ILE A 323 -6.93 2.03 6.66
CA ILE A 323 -8.18 2.66 6.25
C ILE A 323 -9.18 1.54 5.96
N VAL A 324 -10.34 1.58 6.60
CA VAL A 324 -11.45 0.64 6.32
C VAL A 324 -12.76 1.40 6.12
N CYS A 325 -13.52 1.04 5.10
CA CYS A 325 -14.80 1.70 4.84
C CYS A 325 -15.88 1.31 5.84
N GLN A 326 -16.92 2.14 5.93
CA GLN A 326 -18.12 1.84 6.71
C GLN A 326 -18.68 0.45 6.35
N GLY A 327 -19.02 -0.33 7.38
CA GLY A 327 -19.50 -1.71 7.30
C GLY A 327 -18.39 -2.76 7.39
N SER A 328 -17.15 -2.41 7.05
CA SER A 328 -16.00 -3.31 7.08
C SER A 328 -15.49 -3.58 8.49
N THR A 329 -14.53 -4.49 8.63
CA THR A 329 -13.89 -4.83 9.91
C THR A 329 -12.42 -4.40 9.89
N LEU A 330 -12.03 -3.56 10.85
CA LEU A 330 -10.65 -3.28 11.18
C LEU A 330 -10.01 -4.51 11.83
N VAL A 331 -8.82 -4.87 11.38
CA VAL A 331 -7.99 -5.91 11.99
C VAL A 331 -6.58 -5.34 12.17
N LEU A 332 -6.16 -5.18 13.42
CA LEU A 332 -4.81 -4.78 13.81
C LEU A 332 -4.08 -5.98 14.41
N VAL A 333 -2.84 -6.20 14.01
CA VAL A 333 -2.01 -7.31 14.51
C VAL A 333 -0.59 -6.79 14.76
N CYS A 334 -0.02 -7.11 15.91
CA CYS A 334 1.39 -6.90 16.22
C CYS A 334 2.10 -8.25 16.44
N PRO A 335 3.44 -8.32 16.29
CA PRO A 335 4.25 -9.44 16.73
C PRO A 335 3.98 -9.84 18.18
N SER A 336 4.23 -11.10 18.54
CA SER A 336 3.88 -11.66 19.85
C SER A 336 4.51 -10.96 21.05
N ASP A 337 5.62 -10.26 20.86
CA ASP A 337 6.39 -9.51 21.83
C ASP A 337 6.04 -8.01 21.88
N LEU A 338 5.19 -7.53 20.98
CA LEU A 338 4.78 -6.13 20.88
C LEU A 338 3.28 -5.96 21.11
N VAL A 339 2.89 -4.76 21.53
CA VAL A 339 1.48 -4.37 21.73
C VAL A 339 1.10 -3.19 20.86
N ILE A 340 -0.17 -3.13 20.50
CA ILE A 340 -0.79 -2.05 19.74
C ILE A 340 -0.84 -0.81 20.63
N HIS A 341 -0.28 0.28 20.13
CA HIS A 341 -0.55 1.62 20.60
C HIS A 341 -1.31 2.39 19.51
N ILE A 342 -2.50 2.89 19.84
CA ILE A 342 -3.28 3.75 18.94
C ILE A 342 -2.73 5.17 19.03
N TYR A 343 -2.16 5.64 17.92
CA TYR A 343 -1.55 6.96 17.81
C TYR A 343 -2.58 8.04 17.43
N SER A 344 -3.48 7.72 16.49
CA SER A 344 -4.63 8.56 16.16
C SER A 344 -5.71 7.72 15.47
N ALA A 345 -6.96 8.16 15.54
CA ALA A 345 -8.05 7.51 14.83
C ALA A 345 -9.25 8.44 14.64
N TYR A 346 -9.96 8.29 13.52
CA TYR A 346 -11.27 8.89 13.33
C TYR A 346 -12.17 7.99 12.47
N PHE A 347 -13.48 8.08 12.71
CA PHE A 347 -14.51 7.52 11.84
C PHE A 347 -15.33 8.63 11.20
N GLY A 348 -15.23 8.77 9.88
CA GLY A 348 -15.88 9.85 9.15
C GLY A 348 -15.09 10.30 7.93
N ILE A 349 -15.00 11.63 7.74
CA ILE A 349 -14.24 12.33 6.71
C ILE A 349 -13.35 13.37 7.37
N GLN A 350 -12.08 13.38 6.99
CA GLN A 350 -11.12 14.38 7.43
C GLN A 350 -10.01 14.54 6.41
N GLU A 351 -9.85 15.74 5.84
CA GLU A 351 -8.68 16.08 5.04
C GLU A 351 -7.45 16.31 5.94
N PRO A 352 -6.23 15.94 5.53
CA PRO A 352 -5.83 15.40 4.22
C PRO A 352 -5.76 13.87 4.14
N THR A 353 -6.12 13.15 5.20
CA THR A 353 -5.99 11.68 5.28
C THR A 353 -7.19 10.93 4.67
N ARG A 354 -8.12 11.68 4.09
CA ARG A 354 -9.31 11.13 3.44
C ARG A 354 -8.92 10.23 2.27
N SER A 355 -9.49 9.04 2.19
CA SER A 355 -9.36 8.20 0.99
C SER A 355 -10.56 8.39 0.07
N THR A 356 -10.30 8.48 -1.22
CA THR A 356 -11.34 8.40 -2.26
C THR A 356 -11.89 6.97 -2.43
N PHE A 357 -11.26 5.97 -1.80
CA PHE A 357 -11.65 4.56 -1.84
C PHE A 357 -13.03 4.29 -1.22
N CYS A 358 -13.39 5.00 -0.15
CA CYS A 358 -14.63 4.78 0.61
C CYS A 358 -15.75 5.80 0.29
N THR A 359 -15.54 6.69 -0.68
CA THR A 359 -16.48 7.76 -1.00
C THR A 359 -17.37 7.41 -2.18
N ASN A 360 -18.68 7.63 -2.04
CA ASN A 360 -19.62 7.55 -3.17
C ASN A 360 -19.46 8.78 -4.08
N SER A 361 -19.47 8.57 -5.40
CA SER A 361 -19.18 9.59 -6.42
C SER A 361 -20.34 10.56 -6.73
N GLU A 362 -21.42 10.54 -5.96
CA GLU A 362 -22.66 11.27 -6.28
C GLU A 362 -22.84 12.58 -5.49
N VAL A 363 -21.95 12.91 -4.55
CA VAL A 363 -22.08 14.11 -3.70
C VAL A 363 -21.39 15.30 -4.37
N LYS A 364 -22.13 16.40 -4.64
CA LYS A 364 -21.62 17.60 -5.34
C LYS A 364 -20.59 18.38 -4.52
N GLU A 365 -20.70 18.37 -3.19
CA GLU A 365 -19.80 19.06 -2.28
C GLU A 365 -19.58 18.19 -1.02
N MET A 366 -18.31 17.91 -0.69
CA MET A 366 -17.94 17.05 0.44
C MET A 366 -17.58 17.91 1.67
N PRO A 367 -18.00 17.53 2.89
CA PRO A 367 -17.55 18.18 4.11
C PRO A 367 -16.02 18.14 4.24
N ALA A 368 -15.42 19.20 4.80
CA ALA A 368 -13.99 19.28 5.03
C ALA A 368 -13.57 18.41 6.21
N MET A 369 -14.38 18.46 7.27
CA MET A 369 -14.34 17.53 8.39
C MET A 369 -15.77 17.07 8.67
N MET A 370 -15.92 15.79 8.99
CA MET A 370 -17.15 15.17 9.48
C MET A 370 -16.75 13.92 10.26
N TYR A 371 -16.54 14.03 11.56
CA TYR A 371 -16.17 12.90 12.42
C TYR A 371 -16.69 13.10 13.85
N SER A 372 -16.54 12.06 14.68
CA SER A 372 -16.87 12.10 16.10
C SER A 372 -15.63 11.76 16.93
N ILE A 373 -15.38 12.53 17.99
CA ILE A 373 -14.29 12.29 18.96
C ILE A 373 -14.38 10.89 19.56
N GLU A 374 -15.60 10.40 19.78
CA GLU A 374 -15.85 9.11 20.40
C GLU A 374 -15.37 7.91 19.58
N SER A 375 -15.12 8.12 18.28
CA SER A 375 -14.51 7.10 17.45
C SER A 375 -13.07 6.77 17.90
N PHE A 376 -12.25 7.76 18.23
CA PHE A 376 -10.91 7.53 18.79
C PHE A 376 -11.00 6.79 20.12
N ASN A 377 -11.81 7.30 21.05
CA ASN A 377 -11.94 6.71 22.39
C ASN A 377 -12.39 5.24 22.30
N THR A 378 -13.31 4.94 21.39
CA THR A 378 -13.75 3.56 21.18
C THR A 378 -12.64 2.68 20.61
N VAL A 379 -11.89 3.13 19.60
CA VAL A 379 -10.76 2.38 19.04
C VAL A 379 -9.66 2.19 20.09
N PHE A 380 -9.32 3.25 20.83
CA PHE A 380 -8.32 3.23 21.89
C PHE A 380 -8.69 2.21 22.97
N LEU A 381 -9.89 2.32 23.57
CA LEU A 381 -10.34 1.40 24.62
C LEU A 381 -10.40 -0.07 24.15
N ASN A 382 -10.70 -0.31 22.88
CA ASN A 382 -10.83 -1.66 22.35
C ASN A 382 -9.51 -2.26 21.86
N CYS A 383 -8.53 -1.47 21.44
CA CYS A 383 -7.31 -1.98 20.80
C CYS A 383 -6.01 -1.73 21.58
N GLN A 384 -5.96 -0.71 22.43
CA GLN A 384 -4.75 -0.33 23.15
C GLN A 384 -4.23 -1.49 24.01
N SER A 385 -2.91 -1.68 24.03
CA SER A 385 -2.21 -2.70 24.83
C SER A 385 -2.55 -4.15 24.47
N LYS A 386 -3.16 -4.39 23.30
CA LYS A 386 -3.42 -5.75 22.77
C LYS A 386 -2.41 -6.08 21.67
N ASN A 387 -2.14 -7.36 21.44
CA ASN A 387 -1.37 -7.81 20.26
C ASN A 387 -2.25 -8.06 19.03
N PHE A 388 -3.57 -8.18 19.23
CA PHE A 388 -4.57 -8.37 18.20
C PHE A 388 -5.82 -7.56 18.55
N CYS A 389 -6.35 -6.82 17.58
CA CYS A 389 -7.61 -6.09 17.72
C CYS A 389 -8.48 -6.27 16.49
N GLN A 390 -9.77 -6.49 16.70
CA GLN A 390 -10.78 -6.56 15.65
C GLN A 390 -11.97 -5.68 16.01
N LEU A 391 -12.34 -4.76 15.13
CA LEU A 391 -13.46 -3.84 15.33
C LEU A 391 -14.28 -3.66 14.06
N LYS A 392 -15.60 -3.63 14.18
CA LYS A 392 -16.45 -3.25 13.04
C LYS A 392 -16.40 -1.74 12.86
N ALA A 393 -16.19 -1.27 11.64
CA ALA A 393 -16.25 0.14 11.28
C ALA A 393 -17.71 0.51 11.01
N SER A 394 -18.47 0.80 12.06
CA SER A 394 -19.86 1.21 11.93
C SER A 394 -20.22 2.26 12.95
N VAL A 395 -21.23 3.07 12.63
CA VAL A 395 -21.80 4.10 13.50
C VAL A 395 -22.07 3.54 14.90
N ASN A 396 -22.72 2.37 14.97
CA ASN A 396 -23.12 1.73 16.23
C ASN A 396 -21.94 1.21 17.07
N SER A 397 -20.84 0.81 16.42
CA SER A 397 -19.69 0.18 17.09
C SER A 397 -18.59 1.15 17.47
N LEU A 398 -18.59 2.37 16.91
CA LEU A 398 -17.58 3.40 17.17
C LEU A 398 -18.17 4.60 17.90
N GLY A 399 -19.32 4.41 18.55
CA GLY A 399 -19.97 5.43 19.39
C GLY A 399 -20.30 6.71 18.63
N GLY A 400 -20.68 6.61 17.35
CA GLY A 400 -21.00 7.78 16.53
C GLY A 400 -22.49 7.97 16.34
N ALA A 401 -22.92 9.21 16.09
CA ALA A 401 -24.16 9.49 15.37
C ALA A 401 -23.90 9.37 13.85
N ASP A 402 -24.88 8.93 13.08
CA ASP A 402 -24.77 9.00 11.63
C ASP A 402 -24.93 10.46 11.18
N LEU A 403 -23.80 11.19 11.18
CA LEU A 403 -23.76 12.62 10.88
C LEU A 403 -24.32 12.92 9.50
N ASN A 404 -24.19 11.99 8.55
CA ASN A 404 -24.82 12.13 7.24
C ASN A 404 -24.90 10.75 6.55
N ARG A 405 -26.10 10.23 6.36
CA ARG A 405 -26.33 8.87 5.81
C ARG A 405 -25.92 8.74 4.35
N GLU A 406 -25.93 9.84 3.61
CA GLU A 406 -25.69 9.87 2.17
C GLU A 406 -24.19 9.81 1.85
N ILE A 407 -23.36 10.16 2.84
CA ILE A 407 -21.92 10.25 2.68
C ILE A 407 -21.23 9.02 3.30
N GLY A 408 -20.58 8.25 2.43
CA GLY A 408 -19.75 7.11 2.82
C GLY A 408 -18.63 7.53 3.78
N LYS A 409 -18.55 6.83 4.92
CA LYS A 409 -17.56 7.09 5.98
C LYS A 409 -16.43 6.08 5.92
N GLN A 410 -15.28 6.46 6.46
CA GLN A 410 -14.14 5.57 6.64
C GLN A 410 -13.63 5.65 8.06
N LEU A 411 -13.16 4.52 8.58
CA LEU A 411 -12.35 4.47 9.79
C LEU A 411 -10.88 4.51 9.36
N VAL A 412 -10.18 5.55 9.78
CA VAL A 412 -8.74 5.68 9.61
C VAL A 412 -8.10 5.51 10.99
N VAL A 413 -7.14 4.60 11.09
CA VAL A 413 -6.40 4.34 12.33
C VAL A 413 -4.91 4.40 12.03
N GLN A 414 -4.21 5.27 12.75
CA GLN A 414 -2.75 5.25 12.83
C GLN A 414 -2.33 4.55 14.12
N TYR A 415 -1.48 3.54 14.02
CA TYR A 415 -1.06 2.73 15.17
C TYR A 415 0.41 2.34 15.09
N GLN A 416 0.95 1.95 16.24
CA GLN A 416 2.33 1.49 16.40
C GLN A 416 2.33 0.13 17.09
N CYS A 417 3.30 -0.72 16.76
CA CYS A 417 3.61 -1.91 17.54
C CYS A 417 4.80 -1.60 18.43
N VAL A 418 4.55 -1.42 19.73
CA VAL A 418 5.52 -0.93 20.71
C VAL A 418 5.83 -1.98 21.75
N ASP A 419 7.00 -1.87 22.38
CA ASP A 419 7.34 -2.70 23.53
C ASP A 419 6.40 -2.35 24.71
N PRO A 420 5.80 -3.33 25.40
CA PRO A 420 4.88 -3.08 26.50
C PRO A 420 5.48 -2.21 27.62
N TYR A 421 6.76 -2.38 27.91
CA TYR A 421 7.46 -1.60 28.93
C TYR A 421 7.62 -0.14 28.50
N VAL A 422 7.91 0.13 27.22
CA VAL A 422 7.97 1.49 26.68
C VAL A 422 6.60 2.15 26.69
N LEU A 423 5.55 1.40 26.33
CA LEU A 423 4.18 1.89 26.37
C LEU A 423 3.76 2.34 27.78
N GLU A 424 3.99 1.50 28.78
CA GLU A 424 3.60 1.76 30.17
C GLU A 424 4.45 2.88 30.81
N ASN A 425 5.76 2.87 30.58
CA ASN A 425 6.68 3.73 31.34
C ASN A 425 7.04 5.05 30.66
N GLN A 426 6.76 5.20 29.36
CA GLN A 426 7.08 6.41 28.60
C GLN A 426 5.84 6.98 27.91
N ILE A 427 5.25 6.24 26.96
CA ILE A 427 4.18 6.76 26.10
C ILE A 427 2.92 7.12 26.94
N SER A 428 2.52 6.26 27.87
CA SER A 428 1.36 6.50 28.73
C SER A 428 1.52 7.71 29.67
N LYS A 429 2.75 8.24 29.82
CA LYS A 429 3.01 9.45 30.61
C LYS A 429 2.87 10.74 29.81
N CYS A 430 2.71 10.67 28.49
CA CYS A 430 2.72 11.85 27.64
C CYS A 430 1.50 12.77 27.77
N GLY A 431 0.46 12.34 28.47
CA GLY A 431 -0.83 13.02 28.41
C GLY A 431 -1.44 12.87 27.01
N LEU A 432 -2.74 12.64 26.93
CA LEU A 432 -3.44 12.78 25.66
C LEU A 432 -3.91 14.23 25.59
N ASP A 433 -3.55 14.94 24.52
CA ASP A 433 -4.22 16.19 24.21
C ASP A 433 -5.65 15.86 23.75
N LEU A 434 -6.61 16.08 24.64
CA LEU A 434 -8.01 15.79 24.38
C LEU A 434 -8.75 17.03 23.85
N GLU A 435 -8.02 18.12 23.57
CA GLU A 435 -8.58 19.29 22.92
C GLU A 435 -8.81 19.04 21.42
N VAL A 436 -9.86 19.67 20.90
CA VAL A 436 -10.16 19.67 19.46
C VAL A 436 -9.65 20.98 18.91
N ASP A 437 -8.81 20.92 17.88
CA ASP A 437 -8.26 22.09 17.23
C ASP A 437 -9.36 23.07 16.82
N GLU A 438 -9.22 24.33 17.22
CA GLU A 438 -10.16 25.37 16.82
C GLU A 438 -10.11 25.59 15.30
N ILE A 439 -11.28 25.68 14.66
CA ILE A 439 -11.37 25.93 13.21
C ILE A 439 -10.88 27.35 12.87
N CYS A 440 -11.24 28.32 13.70
CA CYS A 440 -10.83 29.70 13.57
C CYS A 440 -9.77 30.03 14.63
N PRO A 441 -8.70 30.76 14.28
CA PRO A 441 -7.72 31.25 15.24
C PRO A 441 -8.35 32.08 16.37
N LYS A 442 -7.66 32.12 17.52
CA LYS A 442 -8.05 32.99 18.63
C LYS A 442 -8.12 34.45 18.17
N ILE A 443 -9.17 35.16 18.60
CA ILE A 443 -9.45 36.52 18.13
C ILE A 443 -8.31 37.52 18.39
N GLU A 444 -7.54 37.30 19.46
CA GLU A 444 -6.36 38.09 19.86
C GLU A 444 -5.27 38.11 18.76
N SER A 445 -5.27 37.12 17.87
CA SER A 445 -4.33 37.00 16.76
C SER A 445 -4.55 38.03 15.65
N TYR A 446 -5.74 38.65 15.56
CA TYR A 446 -6.12 39.55 14.48
C TYR A 446 -5.90 41.05 14.79
N GLY A 447 -5.45 41.40 15.99
CA GLY A 447 -5.31 42.79 16.45
C GLY A 447 -6.60 43.37 17.06
N GLN A 448 -6.55 44.63 17.52
CA GLN A 448 -7.67 45.25 18.23
C GLN A 448 -8.84 45.60 17.30
N VAL A 449 -10.07 45.31 17.77
CA VAL A 449 -11.40 45.50 17.15
C VAL A 449 -11.83 44.40 16.16
N ALA A 450 -11.74 43.14 16.59
CA ALA A 450 -12.46 42.04 15.96
C ALA A 450 -13.60 41.55 16.87
N HIS A 451 -14.67 41.05 16.26
CA HIS A 451 -15.87 40.53 16.92
C HIS A 451 -16.04 39.04 16.60
N GLU A 452 -16.61 38.29 17.54
CA GLU A 452 -16.98 36.89 17.39
C GLU A 452 -18.46 36.72 17.68
N ASP A 453 -19.19 36.23 16.69
CA ASP A 453 -20.63 36.04 16.77
C ASP A 453 -21.03 34.66 16.27
N VAL A 454 -22.13 34.15 16.83
CA VAL A 454 -22.67 32.83 16.53
C VAL A 454 -24.17 32.95 16.38
N TRP A 455 -24.68 32.44 15.27
CA TRP A 455 -26.11 32.35 14.95
C TRP A 455 -26.47 30.89 14.69
N CYS A 456 -27.56 30.42 15.30
CA CYS A 456 -28.07 29.06 15.10
C CYS A 456 -28.79 28.94 13.75
N ASP A 457 -29.07 27.71 13.31
CA ASP A 457 -29.80 27.44 12.06
C ASP A 457 -31.04 28.32 11.85
N GLU A 458 -31.82 28.59 12.91
CA GLU A 458 -33.07 29.33 12.85
C GLU A 458 -32.92 30.85 12.95
N ASP A 459 -31.70 31.33 13.18
CA ASP A 459 -31.42 32.74 13.40
C ASP A 459 -31.15 33.46 12.06
N GLN A 460 -31.41 34.77 12.03
CA GLN A 460 -30.90 35.63 10.97
C GLN A 460 -29.54 36.21 11.38
N LEU A 461 -28.52 35.91 10.59
CA LEU A 461 -27.21 36.53 10.71
C LEU A 461 -27.35 38.00 10.33
N ASN A 462 -26.89 38.89 11.22
CA ASN A 462 -26.89 40.33 11.00
C ASN A 462 -25.59 40.95 11.51
N ILE A 463 -24.82 41.53 10.60
CA ILE A 463 -23.56 42.22 10.86
C ILE A 463 -23.70 43.66 10.37
N THR A 464 -23.34 44.64 11.23
CA THR A 464 -23.45 46.06 10.90
C THR A 464 -22.20 46.79 11.38
N CYS A 465 -21.62 47.61 10.49
CA CYS A 465 -20.55 48.54 10.81
C CYS A 465 -21.08 49.98 11.00
N GLU A 466 -20.30 50.80 11.69
CA GLU A 466 -20.55 52.24 11.79
C GLU A 466 -20.50 52.92 10.41
N LEU A 467 -21.09 54.11 10.30
CA LEU A 467 -21.17 54.87 9.04
C LEU A 467 -19.79 55.02 8.37
N GLY A 468 -19.70 54.62 7.10
CA GLY A 468 -18.47 54.70 6.29
C GLY A 468 -17.44 53.62 6.56
N LYS A 469 -17.70 52.69 7.50
CA LYS A 469 -16.86 51.53 7.78
C LYS A 469 -17.38 50.30 7.05
N LYS A 470 -16.47 49.44 6.62
CA LYS A 470 -16.80 48.23 5.86
C LYS A 470 -16.53 46.97 6.65
N ILE A 471 -17.37 45.96 6.44
CA ILE A 471 -17.23 44.63 7.03
C ILE A 471 -16.07 43.91 6.33
N GLU A 472 -15.20 43.30 7.13
CA GLU A 472 -14.21 42.30 6.72
C GLU A 472 -14.44 41.01 7.50
N ILE A 473 -14.77 39.93 6.80
CA ILE A 473 -14.86 38.59 7.37
C ILE A 473 -13.45 37.99 7.48
N LEU A 474 -13.05 37.64 8.70
CA LEU A 474 -11.73 37.13 9.07
C LEU A 474 -11.68 35.60 9.07
N CYS A 475 -12.70 34.97 9.65
CA CYS A 475 -12.89 33.53 9.66
C CYS A 475 -14.37 33.22 9.80
N ALA A 476 -14.86 32.16 9.16
CA ALA A 476 -16.22 31.71 9.35
C ALA A 476 -16.39 30.24 8.97
N PHE A 477 -17.27 29.55 9.69
CA PHE A 477 -17.70 28.22 9.30
C PHE A 477 -19.15 28.00 9.67
N TYR A 478 -19.83 27.18 8.88
CA TYR A 478 -21.16 26.67 9.18
C TYR A 478 -21.10 25.18 9.47
N GLY A 479 -21.63 24.78 10.61
CA GLY A 479 -21.66 23.39 11.02
C GLY A 479 -21.68 23.21 12.54
N ILE A 480 -20.94 22.22 13.02
CA ILE A 480 -20.87 21.83 14.42
C ILE A 480 -19.40 21.72 14.84
N HIS A 481 -19.07 22.40 15.94
CA HIS A 481 -17.77 22.28 16.59
C HIS A 481 -17.95 22.29 18.12
N PRO A 482 -17.30 21.39 18.88
CA PRO A 482 -17.48 21.28 20.33
C PRO A 482 -17.13 22.54 21.14
N SER A 483 -16.36 23.47 20.58
CA SER A 483 -16.07 24.76 21.24
C SER A 483 -17.25 25.73 21.23
N ILE A 484 -18.28 25.50 20.39
CA ILE A 484 -19.46 26.37 20.33
C ILE A 484 -20.39 26.03 21.50
N SER A 485 -20.46 26.94 22.47
CA SER A 485 -21.34 26.82 23.65
C SER A 485 -22.81 27.17 23.39
N LYS A 486 -23.09 27.89 22.30
CA LYS A 486 -24.46 28.26 21.86
C LYS A 486 -25.12 27.12 21.06
N CYS A 487 -26.43 27.27 20.81
CA CYS A 487 -27.22 26.35 19.97
C CYS A 487 -27.27 24.90 20.49
N ASP A 488 -27.02 24.69 21.79
CA ASP A 488 -26.90 23.37 22.44
C ASP A 488 -25.84 22.44 21.83
N ILE A 489 -24.90 23.00 21.05
CA ILE A 489 -23.86 22.24 20.34
C ILE A 489 -22.89 21.56 21.31
N ALA A 490 -22.45 22.26 22.36
CA ALA A 490 -21.56 21.71 23.38
C ALA A 490 -22.16 20.51 24.15
N ASN A 491 -23.49 20.37 24.15
CA ASN A 491 -24.21 19.29 24.85
C ASN A 491 -24.51 18.09 23.95
N LEU A 492 -24.13 18.12 22.67
CA LEU A 492 -24.40 17.03 21.74
C LEU A 492 -23.67 15.75 22.16
N PRO A 493 -24.35 14.58 22.13
CA PRO A 493 -23.71 13.32 22.43
C PRO A 493 -22.63 13.01 21.38
N PHE A 494 -21.56 12.33 21.79
CA PHE A 494 -20.45 11.90 20.92
C PHE A 494 -19.61 13.02 20.29
N ARG A 495 -19.81 14.28 20.73
CA ARG A 495 -18.99 15.47 20.42
C ARG A 495 -18.54 15.54 18.94
N PRO A 496 -19.49 15.70 18.00
CA PRO A 496 -19.16 15.68 16.58
C PRO A 496 -18.47 16.97 16.12
N VAL A 497 -17.64 16.84 15.09
CA VAL A 497 -17.04 17.95 14.34
C VAL A 497 -17.49 17.81 12.90
N CYS A 498 -18.14 18.83 12.36
CA CYS A 498 -18.66 18.77 11.01
C CYS A 498 -18.84 20.15 10.38
N TYR A 499 -18.18 20.44 9.25
CA TYR A 499 -18.32 21.73 8.55
C TYR A 499 -17.84 21.67 7.09
N PHE A 500 -18.26 22.66 6.29
CA PHE A 500 -17.73 22.88 4.94
C PHE A 500 -16.66 23.97 4.91
N ASN A 501 -15.56 23.74 4.18
CA ASN A 501 -14.53 24.76 3.98
C ASN A 501 -15.04 25.96 3.16
N SER A 502 -16.03 25.75 2.28
CA SER A 502 -16.64 26.80 1.46
C SER A 502 -17.39 27.87 2.26
N SER A 503 -17.74 27.57 3.52
CA SER A 503 -18.57 28.45 4.34
C SER A 503 -17.92 29.83 4.50
N PHE A 504 -16.60 29.85 4.68
CA PHE A 504 -15.82 31.08 4.78
C PHE A 504 -15.89 31.90 3.49
N SER A 505 -15.53 31.30 2.34
CA SER A 505 -15.49 32.02 1.07
C SER A 505 -16.86 32.55 0.66
N LYS A 506 -17.91 31.74 0.81
CA LYS A 506 -19.28 32.14 0.49
C LYS A 506 -19.77 33.28 1.40
N LEU A 507 -19.46 33.25 2.70
CA LEU A 507 -19.87 34.34 3.61
C LEU A 507 -19.08 35.61 3.33
N LYS A 508 -17.79 35.46 3.03
CA LYS A 508 -16.92 36.55 2.58
C LYS A 508 -17.50 37.24 1.33
N ASP A 509 -17.87 36.47 0.30
CA ASP A 509 -18.49 37.00 -0.92
C ASP A 509 -19.81 37.74 -0.65
N LEU A 510 -20.57 37.30 0.36
CA LEU A 510 -21.85 37.90 0.74
C LEU A 510 -21.71 39.15 1.61
N CYS A 511 -20.71 39.23 2.49
CA CYS A 511 -20.65 40.28 3.52
C CYS A 511 -19.49 41.26 3.37
N ASP A 512 -18.37 40.88 2.73
CA ASP A 512 -17.21 41.76 2.64
C ASP A 512 -17.54 43.06 1.92
N SER A 513 -16.87 44.14 2.35
CA SER A 513 -16.97 45.48 1.77
C SER A 513 -18.36 46.13 1.85
N LYS A 514 -19.32 45.53 2.56
CA LYS A 514 -20.63 46.10 2.87
C LYS A 514 -20.62 46.79 4.22
N GLU A 515 -21.53 47.75 4.43
CA GLU A 515 -21.74 48.37 5.75
C GLU A 515 -22.72 47.55 6.60
N VAL A 516 -23.67 46.86 5.95
CA VAL A 516 -24.67 45.99 6.58
C VAL A 516 -24.73 44.68 5.80
N CYS A 517 -24.68 43.55 6.50
CA CYS A 517 -24.87 42.22 5.95
C CYS A 517 -25.95 41.48 6.74
N SER A 518 -27.01 41.07 6.04
CA SER A 518 -28.10 40.26 6.59
C SER A 518 -28.26 38.99 5.77
N VAL A 519 -28.17 37.83 6.42
CA VAL A 519 -28.25 36.53 5.74
C VAL A 519 -29.18 35.61 6.53
N ASP A 520 -30.20 35.08 5.84
CA ASP A 520 -31.09 34.07 6.40
C ASP A 520 -30.39 32.70 6.37
N VAL A 521 -30.00 32.20 7.54
CA VAL A 521 -29.18 30.99 7.66
C VAL A 521 -29.95 29.75 7.17
N ILE A 522 -31.28 29.71 7.35
CA ILE A 522 -32.15 28.59 6.93
C ILE A 522 -32.24 28.49 5.39
N ASN A 523 -32.31 29.64 4.71
CA ASN A 523 -32.66 29.73 3.29
C ASN A 523 -31.48 30.14 2.39
N SER A 524 -30.29 30.28 2.95
CA SER A 524 -29.16 30.83 2.21
C SER A 524 -28.57 29.83 1.21
N ALA A 525 -28.37 30.32 -0.02
CA ALA A 525 -27.53 29.72 -1.05
C ALA A 525 -26.05 29.50 -0.61
N LEU A 526 -25.66 29.91 0.60
CA LEU A 526 -24.43 29.49 1.29
C LEU A 526 -24.32 27.94 1.34
N LEU A 527 -25.43 27.25 1.54
CA LEU A 527 -25.46 25.92 2.15
C LEU A 527 -26.13 24.89 1.27
N ASN A 528 -25.87 24.90 -0.05
CA ASN A 528 -26.51 23.99 -1.01
C ASN A 528 -26.66 22.54 -0.50
N HIS A 529 -25.78 22.07 0.41
CA HIS A 529 -25.89 20.83 1.17
C HIS A 529 -25.74 21.07 2.70
N ASP A 530 -26.27 20.17 3.53
CA ASP A 530 -26.11 20.14 4.99
C ASP A 530 -24.91 19.23 5.36
N PRO A 531 -23.89 19.73 6.10
CA PRO A 531 -22.71 18.92 6.40
C PRO A 531 -23.03 17.80 7.39
N CYS A 532 -24.01 17.99 8.29
CA CYS A 532 -24.41 17.03 9.31
C CYS A 532 -25.95 16.96 9.48
N ASN A 533 -26.58 16.20 8.58
CA ASN A 533 -28.03 16.04 8.48
C ASN A 533 -28.68 15.66 9.82
N GLY A 534 -29.69 16.44 10.21
CA GLY A 534 -30.52 16.16 11.39
C GLY A 534 -29.93 16.60 12.73
N LEU A 535 -28.78 17.26 12.73
CA LEU A 535 -28.23 17.94 13.92
C LEU A 535 -28.40 19.45 13.81
N LYS A 536 -28.57 20.14 14.94
CA LYS A 536 -28.62 21.60 15.00
C LYS A 536 -27.22 22.16 14.79
N LYS A 537 -27.08 23.07 13.82
CA LYS A 537 -25.81 23.68 13.43
C LYS A 537 -25.81 25.16 13.81
N ALA A 538 -24.64 25.76 13.69
CA ALA A 538 -24.47 27.19 13.84
C ALA A 538 -23.52 27.72 12.77
N ILE A 539 -23.71 28.99 12.42
CA ILE A 539 -22.71 29.78 11.72
C ILE A 539 -21.90 30.55 12.76
N PHE A 540 -20.60 30.30 12.78
CA PHE A 540 -19.62 31.01 13.59
C PHE A 540 -18.88 31.99 12.69
N VAL A 541 -18.73 33.24 13.13
CA VAL A 541 -18.09 34.29 12.33
C VAL A 541 -17.20 35.16 13.21
N GLN A 542 -15.95 35.31 12.77
CA GLN A 542 -15.03 36.34 13.22
C GLN A 542 -14.94 37.43 12.15
N TRP A 543 -15.16 38.68 12.55
CA TRP A 543 -15.23 39.81 11.62
C TRP A 543 -14.75 41.11 12.27
N LYS A 544 -14.45 42.11 11.45
CA LYS A 544 -14.12 43.47 11.91
C LYS A 544 -14.66 44.54 10.97
N CYS A 545 -14.69 45.78 11.46
CA CYS A 545 -14.95 46.96 10.64
C CYS A 545 -13.64 47.69 10.30
N TYR A 546 -13.45 48.09 9.05
CA TYR A 546 -12.28 48.87 8.62
C TYR A 546 -12.65 50.20 7.96
#